data_AF-A0A1C6JG56-F1
#
_entry.id   AF-A0A1C6JG56-F1
#
_cell.length_a   1.000
_cell.length_b   1.000
_cell.length_c   1.000
_cell.angle_alpha   90.00
_cell.angle_beta   90.00
_cell.angle_gamma   90.00
#
_symmetry.space_group_name_H-M   'P 1'
#
loop_
_entity.id
_entity.type
_entity.pdbx_description
1 polymer ?
#
loop_
_entity_poly.entity_id
_entity_poly.type
_entity_poly.pdbx_seq_one_letter_code
_entity_poly.pdbx_strand_id
1 'polypeptide(L)'
;MKINYETVHFNYADRISNLTAEAVGVVKGEKHFPVYSGNRIFKPLSKSKPFSTPLFAYAEVFWSNVINEYFVSAPLYQLAFCLGYEEETQKYYDYGTVVPRIYNKDEQLLNLLEFFRKYLDKKVDIDQYENYCMMFYDYTDILEASYFQNHEDMAEQLAMQILVSVLKGDQNYHYENIAFVCNKKGEILRLAPMIDHEFSTYFMFPDNSAQHMYWYSELIRSMEGHEVQDYEYDCLKNPKERQMMEKSAVCLHKNLVYIKEHYPEVTGKFIKKLNCLEHDLEENPSSFYLQENIEYPGTANSYAYMSGKARYKDHDEEKAKLLEKKYSSREKKIDFHVLSVQIVQEIKGIIRLLKVMLEKENGNWDKVKEKNDEDKAEAGFTDRKIKAYDKLKLTDEQQKVLDALRQNGVEETLWSAIAAFQNYPFRTASGLPYQYKLKIGKDGTYNKELLIDRRENSKTLSWSSIKMAFQNCRQISGIVKRPKALGDIRGISYIYPLFWKFGLIEVPEETAKKMCGE
;
A
#
# COMPACT_ATOMS: atom_id res chain seq x y z
N MET A 1 6.42 22.73 14.76
CA MET A 1 5.60 21.72 15.47
C MET A 1 6.49 20.81 16.31
N LYS A 2 6.08 20.38 17.51
CA LYS A 2 6.80 19.35 18.30
C LYS A 2 5.83 18.22 18.62
N ILE A 3 6.00 17.07 17.95
CA ILE A 3 5.15 15.89 18.16
C ILE A 3 5.62 15.16 19.44
N ASN A 4 4.68 14.84 20.34
CA ASN A 4 4.99 14.09 21.55
C ASN A 4 4.82 12.57 21.33
N TYR A 5 5.93 11.83 21.34
CA TYR A 5 5.96 10.36 21.29
C TYR A 5 6.22 9.71 22.66
N GLU A 6 6.11 10.47 23.76
CA GLU A 6 6.07 9.89 25.11
C GLU A 6 4.89 8.94 25.24
N THR A 7 5.08 7.89 26.04
CA THR A 7 4.09 6.84 26.22
C THR A 7 3.35 7.03 27.53
N VAL A 8 2.04 6.82 27.48
CA VAL A 8 1.16 6.87 28.65
C VAL A 8 0.81 5.46 29.07
N HIS A 9 0.87 5.18 30.37
CA HIS A 9 0.60 3.86 30.92
C HIS A 9 -0.74 3.83 31.65
N PHE A 10 -1.53 2.81 31.35
CA PHE A 10 -2.77 2.48 32.03
C PHE A 10 -2.75 1.02 32.49
N ASN A 11 -3.55 0.71 33.51
CA ASN A 11 -3.89 -0.66 33.87
C ASN A 11 -5.37 -0.91 33.53
N TYR A 12 -5.66 -2.01 32.83
CA TYR A 12 -7.03 -2.32 32.40
C TYR A 12 -8.03 -2.40 33.56
N ALA A 13 -7.57 -2.80 34.75
CA ALA A 13 -8.38 -2.87 35.96
C ALA A 13 -8.88 -1.48 36.43
N ASP A 14 -8.16 -0.41 36.10
CA ASP A 14 -8.45 0.96 36.54
C ASP A 14 -9.40 1.71 35.60
N ARG A 15 -9.88 1.07 34.52
CA ARG A 15 -10.81 1.69 33.59
C ARG A 15 -12.12 2.07 34.30
N ILE A 16 -12.70 3.20 33.92
CA ILE A 16 -14.00 3.65 34.45
C ILE A 16 -15.18 3.05 33.68
N SER A 17 -14.97 2.68 32.42
CA SER A 17 -15.94 2.01 31.57
C SER A 17 -15.27 1.43 30.32
N ASN A 18 -16.05 0.76 29.47
CA ASN A 18 -15.66 0.43 28.10
C ASN A 18 -16.59 1.17 27.13
N LEU A 19 -16.00 1.77 26.09
CA LEU A 19 -16.75 2.22 24.93
C LEU A 19 -17.01 1.01 24.04
N THR A 20 -18.29 0.67 23.86
CA THR A 20 -18.70 -0.34 22.87
C THR A 20 -18.91 0.34 21.53
N ALA A 21 -18.22 -0.14 20.50
CA ALA A 21 -18.46 0.21 19.11
C ALA A 21 -18.80 -1.06 18.33
N GLU A 22 -20.01 -1.14 17.78
CA GLU A 22 -20.42 -2.24 16.91
C GLU A 22 -20.17 -1.85 15.46
N ALA A 23 -19.35 -2.64 14.74
CA ALA A 23 -19.29 -2.53 13.29
C ALA A 23 -20.58 -3.12 12.70
N VAL A 24 -21.36 -2.29 12.04
CA VAL A 24 -22.67 -2.65 11.48
C VAL A 24 -22.56 -3.15 10.03
N GLY A 25 -21.38 -3.03 9.41
CA GLY A 25 -21.10 -3.50 8.06
C GLY A 25 -21.25 -5.02 7.85
N VAL A 26 -20.90 -5.48 6.64
CA VAL A 26 -20.96 -6.91 6.25
C VAL A 26 -20.17 -7.80 7.22
N VAL A 27 -19.09 -7.26 7.79
CA VAL A 27 -18.31 -7.89 8.87
C VAL A 27 -18.77 -7.31 10.22
N LYS A 28 -19.61 -8.06 10.92
CA LYS A 28 -20.05 -7.70 12.29
C LYS A 28 -18.91 -7.92 13.28
N GLY A 29 -18.68 -6.95 14.16
CA GLY A 29 -17.72 -7.10 15.24
C GLY A 29 -17.93 -6.07 16.34
N GLU A 30 -17.98 -6.54 17.58
CA GLU A 30 -18.01 -5.67 18.76
C GLU A 30 -16.55 -5.32 19.15
N LYS A 31 -16.29 -4.03 19.29
CA LYS A 31 -15.03 -3.48 19.80
C LYS A 31 -15.33 -2.86 21.15
N HIS A 32 -14.57 -3.26 22.17
CA HIS A 32 -14.60 -2.64 23.48
C HIS A 32 -13.32 -1.84 23.62
N PHE A 33 -13.42 -0.54 23.88
CA PHE A 33 -12.26 0.31 24.11
C PHE A 33 -12.27 0.81 25.55
N PRO A 34 -11.21 0.54 26.35
CA PRO A 34 -11.15 1.01 27.73
C PRO A 34 -11.23 2.54 27.80
N VAL A 35 -12.03 3.06 28.73
CA VAL A 35 -12.17 4.49 28.99
C VAL A 35 -11.61 4.80 30.38
N TYR A 36 -10.83 5.87 30.47
CA TYR A 36 -10.17 6.35 31.69
C TYR A 36 -10.60 7.77 32.06
N SER A 37 -10.24 8.18 33.28
CA SER A 37 -10.46 9.55 33.77
C SER A 37 -9.92 10.60 32.79
N GLY A 38 -10.62 11.72 32.69
CA GLY A 38 -10.32 12.75 31.69
C GLY A 38 -10.85 12.44 30.29
N ASN A 39 -11.81 11.51 30.17
CA ASN A 39 -12.42 11.08 28.90
C ASN A 39 -11.40 10.58 27.87
N ARG A 40 -10.40 9.83 28.35
CA ARG A 40 -9.34 9.27 27.53
C ARG A 40 -9.72 7.85 27.13
N ILE A 41 -9.65 7.54 25.84
CA ILE A 41 -10.03 6.25 25.28
C ILE A 41 -8.75 5.56 24.82
N PHE A 42 -8.49 4.36 25.32
CA PHE A 42 -7.39 3.53 24.83
C PHE A 42 -7.83 2.79 23.56
N LYS A 43 -7.11 3.04 22.46
CA LYS A 43 -7.26 2.37 21.18
C LYS A 43 -6.10 1.38 20.98
N PRO A 44 -6.31 0.07 21.17
CA PRO A 44 -5.29 -0.96 20.98
C PRO A 44 -4.92 -1.14 19.50
N LEU A 45 -3.71 -1.64 19.24
CA LEU A 45 -3.42 -2.28 17.95
C LEU A 45 -4.00 -3.71 17.89
N SER A 46 -4.40 -4.14 16.68
CA SER A 46 -5.09 -5.41 16.45
C SER A 46 -4.19 -6.42 15.76
N LYS A 47 -4.02 -7.59 16.36
CA LYS A 47 -3.20 -8.68 15.79
C LYS A 47 -3.73 -9.18 14.44
N SER A 48 -4.99 -8.94 14.11
CA SER A 48 -5.66 -9.42 12.90
C SER A 48 -5.72 -8.41 11.74
N LYS A 49 -5.21 -7.19 11.95
CA LYS A 49 -5.15 -6.17 10.89
C LYS A 49 -3.91 -6.36 10.02
N PRO A 50 -4.00 -6.09 8.70
CA PRO A 50 -2.84 -6.12 7.82
C PRO A 50 -1.75 -5.20 8.38
N PHE A 51 -0.56 -5.77 8.60
CA PHE A 51 0.65 -5.03 9.00
C PHE A 51 0.51 -4.25 10.30
N SER A 52 -0.19 -4.82 11.30
CA SER A 52 -0.29 -4.24 12.65
C SER A 52 1.07 -4.24 13.35
N THR A 53 1.91 -3.32 12.87
CA THR A 53 3.22 -2.96 13.39
C THR A 53 3.04 -1.79 14.35
N PRO A 54 4.00 -1.55 15.25
CA PRO A 54 3.94 -0.42 16.17
C PRO A 54 3.76 0.93 15.46
N LEU A 55 4.21 1.05 14.20
CA LEU A 55 4.08 2.27 13.41
C LEU A 55 2.65 2.73 13.14
N PHE A 56 1.65 1.85 13.24
CA PHE A 56 0.26 2.28 13.12
C PHE A 56 -0.11 3.25 14.25
N ALA A 57 0.43 3.03 15.45
CA ALA A 57 0.28 3.97 16.56
C ALA A 57 1.08 5.26 16.32
N TYR A 58 2.27 5.17 15.73
CA TYR A 58 3.04 6.37 15.34
C TYR A 58 2.32 7.17 14.25
N ALA A 59 1.65 6.52 13.30
CA ALA A 59 0.85 7.17 12.26
C ALA A 59 -0.30 7.98 12.85
N GLU A 60 -1.02 7.41 13.83
CA GLU A 60 -2.06 8.11 14.59
C GLU A 60 -1.54 9.38 15.27
N VAL A 61 -0.42 9.27 15.98
CA VAL A 61 0.21 10.40 16.68
C VAL A 61 0.70 11.45 15.66
N PHE A 62 1.41 11.02 14.62
CA PHE A 62 1.95 11.90 13.58
C PHE A 62 0.83 12.67 12.87
N TRP A 63 -0.16 11.96 12.31
CA TRP A 63 -1.22 12.57 11.53
C TRP A 63 -2.16 13.41 12.37
N SER A 64 -2.48 13.01 13.60
CA SER A 64 -3.32 13.87 14.46
C SER A 64 -2.67 15.22 14.74
N ASN A 65 -1.34 15.26 14.93
CA ASN A 65 -0.61 16.52 15.11
C ASN A 65 -0.57 17.35 13.81
N VAL A 66 -0.23 16.73 12.67
CA VAL A 66 -0.18 17.43 11.37
C VAL A 66 -1.56 17.96 10.97
N ILE A 67 -2.61 17.16 11.13
CA ILE A 67 -3.98 17.56 10.79
C ILE A 67 -4.44 18.72 11.66
N ASN A 68 -4.23 18.61 12.98
CA ASN A 68 -4.64 19.64 13.94
C ASN A 68 -3.90 20.97 13.73
N GLU A 69 -2.60 20.92 13.41
CA GLU A 69 -1.79 22.12 13.20
C GLU A 69 -2.13 22.83 11.88
N TYR A 70 -2.24 22.09 10.77
CA TYR A 70 -2.30 22.70 9.44
C TYR A 70 -3.72 22.74 8.84
N PHE A 71 -4.56 21.73 9.10
CA PHE A 71 -5.78 21.52 8.32
C PHE A 71 -7.07 21.81 9.08
N VAL A 72 -7.44 20.94 10.01
CA VAL A 72 -8.71 20.97 10.74
C VAL A 72 -8.49 20.55 12.18
N SER A 73 -9.31 21.05 13.10
CA SER A 73 -9.26 20.60 14.49
C SER A 73 -9.43 19.08 14.56
N ALA A 74 -8.48 18.40 15.20
CA ALA A 74 -8.45 16.95 15.32
C ALA A 74 -8.02 16.54 16.73
N PRO A 75 -8.55 15.44 17.28
CA PRO A 75 -8.12 14.94 18.57
C PRO A 75 -6.65 14.50 18.48
N LEU A 76 -5.82 14.95 19.41
CA LEU A 76 -4.41 14.56 19.47
C LEU A 76 -4.27 13.17 20.10
N TYR A 77 -3.58 12.28 19.38
CA TYR A 77 -3.27 10.93 19.85
C TYR A 77 -1.92 10.94 20.57
N GLN A 78 -1.75 10.00 21.50
CA GLN A 78 -0.47 9.71 22.16
C GLN A 78 -0.24 8.20 22.19
N LEU A 79 1.03 7.77 22.19
CA LEU A 79 1.36 6.36 22.39
C LEU A 79 0.91 5.92 23.79
N ALA A 80 0.41 4.69 23.90
CA ALA A 80 -0.07 4.19 25.18
C ALA A 80 0.11 2.68 25.37
N PHE A 81 0.25 2.28 26.63
CA PHE A 81 0.04 0.93 27.12
C PHE A 81 -1.23 0.84 27.97
N CYS A 82 -1.91 -0.30 27.91
CA CYS A 82 -3.00 -0.70 28.78
C CYS A 82 -2.73 -2.11 29.28
N LEU A 83 -1.95 -2.21 30.35
CA LEU A 83 -1.48 -3.49 30.89
C LEU A 83 -2.65 -4.37 31.31
N GLY A 84 -2.60 -5.65 30.91
CA GLY A 84 -3.60 -6.67 31.24
C GLY A 84 -4.82 -6.67 30.31
N TYR A 85 -4.84 -5.84 29.26
CA TYR A 85 -5.96 -5.80 28.32
C TYR A 85 -5.94 -6.96 27.31
N GLU A 86 -4.74 -7.38 26.90
CA GLU A 86 -4.49 -8.50 26.01
C GLU A 86 -4.93 -9.84 26.62
N GLU A 87 -4.82 -9.98 27.95
CA GLU A 87 -5.35 -11.16 28.67
C GLU A 87 -6.88 -11.26 28.54
N GLU A 88 -7.56 -10.11 28.63
CA GLU A 88 -9.01 -9.99 28.52
C GLU A 88 -9.50 -10.06 27.07
N THR A 89 -8.70 -9.55 26.13
CA THR A 89 -9.03 -9.52 24.70
C THR A 89 -7.81 -9.91 23.84
N GLN A 90 -7.59 -11.21 23.70
CA GLN A 90 -6.41 -11.79 23.03
C GLN A 90 -6.15 -11.30 21.60
N LYS A 91 -7.17 -10.84 20.88
CA LYS A 91 -7.04 -10.28 19.51
C LYS A 91 -6.32 -8.92 19.48
N TYR A 92 -6.22 -8.23 20.61
CA TYR A 92 -5.57 -6.93 20.76
C TYR A 92 -4.24 -7.08 21.47
N TYR A 93 -3.35 -6.11 21.24
CA TYR A 93 -2.15 -5.92 22.03
C TYR A 93 -2.44 -5.04 23.25
N ASP A 94 -1.58 -5.15 24.27
CA ASP A 94 -1.54 -4.22 25.42
C ASP A 94 -1.02 -2.82 25.04
N TYR A 95 -0.64 -2.58 23.79
CA TYR A 95 -0.16 -1.30 23.31
C TYR A 95 -0.96 -0.77 22.12
N GLY A 96 -0.95 0.55 21.98
CA GLY A 96 -1.64 1.29 20.94
C GLY A 96 -1.55 2.79 21.19
N THR A 97 -2.68 3.47 21.09
CA THR A 97 -2.77 4.90 21.35
C THR A 97 -3.84 5.23 22.37
N VAL A 98 -3.75 6.44 22.91
CA VAL A 98 -4.82 7.06 23.68
C VAL A 98 -5.28 8.32 22.97
N VAL A 99 -6.60 8.50 22.92
CA VAL A 99 -7.25 9.62 22.24
C VAL A 99 -8.32 10.22 23.15
N PRO A 100 -8.51 11.56 23.18
CA PRO A 100 -9.63 12.16 23.89
C PRO A 100 -10.95 11.82 23.19
N ARG A 101 -12.02 11.66 23.97
CA ARG A 101 -13.38 11.53 23.45
C ARG A 101 -13.78 12.78 22.67
N ILE A 102 -14.31 12.60 21.46
CA ILE A 102 -14.65 13.69 20.51
C ILE A 102 -16.09 14.21 20.63
N TYR A 103 -16.86 13.68 21.57
CA TYR A 103 -18.28 14.01 21.77
C TYR A 103 -18.62 14.04 23.25
N ASN A 104 -19.59 14.87 23.61
CA ASN A 104 -20.01 15.09 24.98
C ASN A 104 -20.79 13.88 25.54
N LYS A 105 -20.99 13.85 26.86
CA LYS A 105 -21.73 12.78 27.56
C LYS A 105 -23.16 12.59 27.01
N ASP A 106 -23.78 13.68 26.55
CA ASP A 106 -25.15 13.73 26.04
C ASP A 106 -25.23 13.68 24.51
N GLU A 107 -24.10 13.44 23.84
CA GLU A 107 -24.00 13.30 22.40
C GLU A 107 -23.70 11.84 22.03
N GLN A 108 -23.96 11.48 20.77
CA GLN A 108 -23.67 10.17 20.20
C GLN A 108 -23.08 10.32 18.79
N LEU A 109 -22.36 9.31 18.32
CA LEU A 109 -21.87 9.25 16.95
C LEU A 109 -22.88 8.51 16.07
N LEU A 110 -23.06 9.00 14.85
CA LEU A 110 -23.80 8.33 13.78
C LEU A 110 -22.88 8.27 12.55
N ASN A 111 -22.31 7.11 12.25
CA ASN A 111 -21.37 7.01 11.13
C ASN A 111 -22.10 7.08 9.77
N LEU A 112 -21.39 7.35 8.66
CA LEU A 112 -22.02 7.50 7.35
C LEU A 112 -22.75 6.22 6.91
N LEU A 113 -22.22 5.05 7.25
CA LEU A 113 -22.88 3.78 6.93
C LEU A 113 -24.25 3.67 7.63
N GLU A 114 -24.31 3.99 8.91
CA GLU A 114 -25.56 4.03 9.68
C GLU A 114 -26.51 5.12 9.18
N PHE A 115 -25.97 6.30 8.86
CA PHE A 115 -26.74 7.43 8.36
C PHE A 115 -27.46 7.05 7.06
N PHE A 116 -26.75 6.52 6.05
CA PHE A 116 -27.36 6.20 4.77
C PHE A 116 -28.24 4.95 4.80
N ARG A 117 -28.07 4.06 5.77
CA ARG A 117 -29.04 2.98 6.04
C ARG A 117 -30.33 3.49 6.67
N LYS A 118 -30.24 4.52 7.51
CA LYS A 118 -31.41 5.14 8.14
C LYS A 118 -32.13 6.11 7.21
N TYR A 119 -31.38 6.86 6.41
CA TYR A 119 -31.84 7.89 5.49
C TYR A 119 -31.36 7.57 4.08
N LEU A 120 -32.11 6.72 3.39
CA LEU A 120 -31.78 6.26 2.05
C LEU A 120 -31.72 7.45 1.07
N ASP A 121 -30.69 7.46 0.23
CA ASP A 121 -30.55 8.40 -0.88
C ASP A 121 -30.47 7.61 -2.20
N LYS A 122 -31.05 8.17 -3.27
CA LYS A 122 -31.10 7.50 -4.59
C LYS A 122 -29.73 7.38 -5.25
N LYS A 123 -28.77 8.21 -4.85
CA LYS A 123 -27.41 8.21 -5.41
C LYS A 123 -26.46 7.29 -4.64
N VAL A 124 -26.77 6.97 -3.39
CA VAL A 124 -25.88 6.19 -2.52
C VAL A 124 -26.37 4.75 -2.42
N ASP A 125 -25.68 3.83 -3.11
CA ASP A 125 -25.90 2.39 -2.94
C ASP A 125 -25.15 1.88 -1.69
N ILE A 126 -25.77 2.08 -0.52
CA ILE A 126 -25.17 1.73 0.76
C ILE A 126 -25.12 0.22 1.03
N ASP A 127 -25.94 -0.57 0.34
CA ASP A 127 -26.02 -2.02 0.57
C ASP A 127 -24.90 -2.78 -0.13
N GLN A 128 -24.32 -2.20 -1.20
CA GLN A 128 -23.10 -2.71 -1.85
C GLN A 128 -21.80 -2.19 -1.23
N TYR A 129 -21.90 -1.39 -0.17
CA TYR A 129 -20.73 -0.88 0.53
C TYR A 129 -20.01 -1.98 1.29
N GLU A 130 -18.70 -2.11 1.02
CA GLU A 130 -17.85 -3.07 1.70
C GLU A 130 -16.64 -2.38 2.33
N ASN A 131 -16.47 -2.66 3.63
CA ASN A 131 -15.30 -2.22 4.37
C ASN A 131 -14.16 -3.22 4.13
N TYR A 132 -13.12 -2.75 3.45
CA TYR A 132 -11.91 -3.52 3.19
C TYR A 132 -10.67 -2.66 3.48
N CYS A 133 -9.73 -3.21 4.25
CA CYS A 133 -8.47 -2.53 4.52
C CYS A 133 -7.59 -2.50 3.25
N MET A 134 -6.73 -1.48 3.16
CA MET A 134 -5.82 -1.24 2.03
C MET A 134 -6.53 -0.83 0.74
N MET A 135 -7.62 -0.08 0.87
CA MET A 135 -8.42 0.43 -0.23
C MET A 135 -8.65 1.92 -0.10
N PHE A 136 -8.70 2.60 -1.23
CA PHE A 136 -9.23 3.95 -1.34
C PHE A 136 -10.74 3.89 -1.62
N TYR A 137 -11.45 4.94 -1.22
CA TYR A 137 -12.91 5.01 -1.30
C TYR A 137 -13.35 6.18 -2.17
N ASP A 138 -14.38 5.95 -2.97
CA ASP A 138 -15.08 6.97 -3.76
C ASP A 138 -16.14 7.65 -2.88
N TYR A 139 -16.15 8.98 -2.90
CA TYR A 139 -17.04 9.82 -2.10
C TYR A 139 -17.95 10.70 -2.95
N THR A 140 -17.88 10.58 -4.28
CA THR A 140 -18.65 11.42 -5.20
C THR A 140 -20.16 11.27 -4.97
N ASP A 141 -20.68 10.04 -4.94
CA ASP A 141 -22.08 9.75 -4.63
C ASP A 141 -22.52 10.26 -3.25
N ILE A 142 -21.62 10.22 -2.26
CA ILE A 142 -21.86 10.73 -0.90
C ILE A 142 -22.00 12.24 -0.91
N LEU A 143 -21.06 12.95 -1.55
CA LEU A 143 -21.11 14.41 -1.68
C LEU A 143 -22.33 14.86 -2.49
N GLU A 144 -22.72 14.08 -3.49
CA GLU A 144 -23.90 14.31 -4.32
C GLU A 144 -25.24 14.01 -3.64
N ALA A 145 -25.23 13.32 -2.50
CA ALA A 145 -26.44 12.95 -1.79
C ALA A 145 -27.23 14.18 -1.34
N SER A 146 -28.55 14.05 -1.32
CA SER A 146 -29.49 15.14 -1.04
C SER A 146 -29.20 15.82 0.30
N TYR A 147 -28.73 15.08 1.30
CA TYR A 147 -28.36 15.65 2.59
C TYR A 147 -27.22 16.67 2.45
N PHE A 148 -26.10 16.28 1.84
CA PHE A 148 -24.93 17.15 1.67
C PHE A 148 -25.20 18.29 0.69
N GLN A 149 -26.01 18.06 -0.35
CA GLN A 149 -26.43 19.12 -1.28
C GLN A 149 -27.30 20.20 -0.61
N ASN A 150 -28.00 19.87 0.48
CA ASN A 150 -28.81 20.82 1.25
C ASN A 150 -28.09 21.35 2.51
N HIS A 151 -26.89 20.86 2.83
CA HIS A 151 -26.09 21.26 3.98
C HIS A 151 -24.65 21.55 3.52
N GLU A 152 -24.48 22.67 2.82
CA GLU A 152 -23.22 23.07 2.18
C GLU A 152 -22.04 23.08 3.16
N ASP A 153 -22.24 23.57 4.38
CA ASP A 153 -21.21 23.62 5.43
C ASP A 153 -20.70 22.23 5.83
N MET A 154 -21.58 21.23 5.87
CA MET A 154 -21.23 19.84 6.16
C MET A 154 -20.51 19.20 4.98
N ALA A 155 -20.94 19.52 3.76
CA ALA A 155 -20.32 19.04 2.53
C ALA A 155 -18.90 19.59 2.36
N GLU A 156 -18.69 20.88 2.66
CA GLU A 156 -17.38 21.51 2.65
C GLU A 156 -16.43 20.89 3.68
N GLN A 157 -16.93 20.61 4.90
CA GLN A 157 -16.17 19.93 5.94
C GLN A 157 -15.78 18.53 5.50
N LEU A 158 -16.71 17.76 4.93
CA LEU A 158 -16.42 16.42 4.42
C LEU A 158 -15.40 16.46 3.27
N ALA A 159 -15.56 17.39 2.32
CA ALA A 159 -14.62 17.58 1.23
C ALA A 159 -13.20 17.86 1.73
N MET A 160 -13.05 18.71 2.76
CA MET A 160 -11.75 18.96 3.41
C MET A 160 -11.18 17.66 4.03
N GLN A 161 -11.99 16.87 4.71
CA GLN A 161 -11.54 15.59 5.29
C GLN A 161 -11.09 14.59 4.23
N ILE A 162 -11.78 14.53 3.07
CA ILE A 162 -11.40 13.67 1.94
C ILE A 162 -10.07 14.13 1.34
N LEU A 163 -9.86 15.44 1.14
CA LEU A 163 -8.56 15.95 0.66
C LEU A 163 -7.41 15.60 1.60
N VAL A 164 -7.63 15.72 2.92
CA VAL A 164 -6.67 15.30 3.95
C VAL A 164 -6.47 13.78 3.94
N SER A 165 -7.50 12.97 3.66
CA SER A 165 -7.35 11.52 3.52
C SER A 165 -6.49 11.13 2.32
N VAL A 166 -6.60 11.87 1.21
CA VAL A 166 -5.71 11.68 0.05
C VAL A 166 -4.27 12.05 0.40
N LEU A 167 -4.04 13.19 1.06
CA LEU A 167 -2.70 13.62 1.49
C LEU A 167 -2.02 12.57 2.37
N LYS A 168 -2.74 11.97 3.32
CA LYS A 168 -2.15 10.95 4.19
C LYS A 168 -2.00 9.58 3.50
N GLY A 169 -2.51 9.44 2.28
CA GLY A 169 -2.61 8.17 1.59
C GLY A 169 -3.40 7.14 2.40
N ASP A 170 -4.55 7.54 2.94
CA ASP A 170 -5.35 6.71 3.84
C ASP A 170 -6.01 5.57 3.08
N GLN A 171 -5.49 4.35 3.26
CA GLN A 171 -6.02 3.16 2.62
C GLN A 171 -7.11 2.47 3.45
N ASN A 172 -7.74 3.19 4.38
CA ASN A 172 -8.87 2.70 5.14
C ASN A 172 -9.80 3.84 5.61
N TYR A 173 -9.81 4.97 4.90
CA TYR A 173 -10.78 6.03 5.17
C TYR A 173 -12.11 5.61 4.60
N HIS A 174 -12.88 4.91 5.40
CA HIS A 174 -14.08 4.20 5.00
C HIS A 174 -15.30 4.83 5.71
N TYR A 175 -16.54 4.56 5.30
CA TYR A 175 -17.73 5.29 5.79
C TYR A 175 -17.98 5.16 7.30
N GLU A 176 -17.51 4.09 7.94
CA GLU A 176 -17.58 3.96 9.40
C GLU A 176 -16.56 4.85 10.16
N ASN A 177 -15.55 5.40 9.47
CA ASN A 177 -14.56 6.33 10.05
C ASN A 177 -14.99 7.81 9.91
N ILE A 178 -16.10 8.05 9.21
CA ILE A 178 -16.71 9.38 9.09
C ILE A 178 -18.03 9.32 9.85
N ALA A 179 -18.21 10.25 10.80
CA ALA A 179 -19.40 10.26 11.63
C ALA A 179 -19.95 11.67 11.82
N PHE A 180 -21.24 11.74 12.09
CA PHE A 180 -21.89 12.91 12.65
C PHE A 180 -21.89 12.81 14.18
N VAL A 181 -21.81 13.97 14.84
CA VAL A 181 -22.16 14.07 16.26
C VAL A 181 -23.63 14.48 16.35
N CYS A 182 -24.43 13.68 17.03
CA CYS A 182 -25.85 13.90 17.23
C CYS A 182 -26.16 14.16 18.71
N ASN A 183 -27.24 14.90 18.98
CA ASN A 183 -27.77 15.01 20.35
C ASN A 183 -28.62 13.78 20.74
N LYS A 184 -29.13 13.76 21.97
CA LYS A 184 -30.01 12.68 22.50
C LYS A 184 -31.27 12.43 21.67
N LYS A 185 -31.77 13.43 20.92
CA LYS A 185 -32.94 13.29 20.05
C LYS A 185 -32.59 12.72 18.67
N GLY A 186 -31.29 12.55 18.37
CA GLY A 186 -30.80 12.11 17.07
C GLY A 186 -30.68 13.23 16.04
N GLU A 187 -30.77 14.50 16.46
CA GLU A 187 -30.52 15.64 15.58
C GLU A 187 -29.01 15.78 15.34
N ILE A 188 -28.61 15.93 14.08
CA ILE A 188 -27.20 16.11 13.68
C ILE A 188 -26.77 17.52 14.09
N LEU A 189 -25.69 17.60 14.88
CA LEU A 189 -25.13 18.87 15.36
C LEU A 189 -23.97 19.35 14.51
N ARG A 190 -23.10 18.42 14.08
CA ARG A 190 -21.86 18.69 13.35
C ARG A 190 -21.29 17.40 12.74
N LEU A 191 -20.40 17.54 11.76
CA LEU A 191 -19.50 16.46 11.37
C LEU A 191 -18.47 16.23 12.50
N ALA A 192 -18.21 14.98 12.84
CA ALA A 192 -17.19 14.64 13.82
C ALA A 192 -15.78 14.96 13.26
N PRO A 193 -14.83 15.35 14.13
CA PRO A 193 -13.43 15.45 13.73
C PRO A 193 -12.93 14.14 13.12
N MET A 194 -11.94 14.25 12.22
CA MET A 194 -11.30 13.06 11.65
C MET A 194 -10.70 12.20 12.77
N ILE A 195 -10.91 10.90 12.68
CA ILE A 195 -10.34 9.89 13.57
C ILE A 195 -9.77 8.74 12.75
N ASP A 196 -9.07 7.82 13.42
CA ASP A 196 -8.54 6.59 12.82
C ASP A 196 -7.57 6.86 11.66
N HIS A 197 -6.35 7.30 11.99
CA HIS A 197 -5.29 7.68 11.04
C HIS A 197 -4.24 6.58 10.84
N GLU A 198 -4.46 5.37 11.34
CA GLU A 198 -3.46 4.30 11.37
C GLU A 198 -3.05 3.76 9.97
N PHE A 199 -3.95 3.80 8.98
CA PHE A 199 -3.76 3.20 7.64
C PHE A 199 -3.15 4.16 6.61
N SER A 200 -2.17 4.95 7.06
CA SER A 200 -1.42 5.82 6.17
C SER A 200 -0.35 5.04 5.41
N THR A 201 -0.37 5.13 4.08
CA THR A 201 0.56 4.44 3.16
C THR A 201 2.03 4.53 3.60
N TYR A 202 2.48 5.69 4.08
CA TYR A 202 3.88 5.96 4.45
C TYR A 202 4.38 5.13 5.65
N PHE A 203 3.47 4.69 6.51
CA PHE A 203 3.77 3.95 7.73
C PHE A 203 3.56 2.43 7.54
N MET A 204 3.05 2.04 6.37
CA MET A 204 2.81 0.64 6.04
C MET A 204 4.12 -0.01 5.60
N PHE A 205 4.35 -1.24 6.07
CA PHE A 205 5.47 -2.11 5.67
C PHE A 205 6.89 -1.56 5.89
N PRO A 206 7.23 -1.06 7.08
CA PRO A 206 8.57 -0.52 7.34
C PRO A 206 9.71 -1.54 7.17
N ASP A 207 9.41 -2.83 7.30
CA ASP A 207 10.34 -3.94 7.17
C ASP A 207 10.33 -4.58 5.76
N ASN A 208 9.48 -4.10 4.86
CA ASN A 208 9.25 -4.67 3.52
C ASN A 208 9.08 -3.59 2.44
N SER A 209 10.22 -3.10 1.93
CA SER A 209 10.26 -2.03 0.92
C SER A 209 9.53 -2.35 -0.38
N ALA A 210 9.47 -3.62 -0.80
CA ALA A 210 8.74 -4.00 -2.02
C ALA A 210 7.23 -3.82 -1.85
N GLN A 211 6.68 -4.19 -0.69
CA GLN A 211 5.27 -3.98 -0.38
C GLN A 211 4.98 -2.50 -0.17
N HIS A 212 5.81 -1.79 0.59
CA HIS A 212 5.67 -0.35 0.78
C HIS A 212 5.59 0.38 -0.57
N MET A 213 6.57 0.15 -1.46
CA MET A 213 6.59 0.79 -2.78
C MET A 213 5.41 0.42 -3.65
N TYR A 214 4.89 -0.81 -3.54
CA TYR A 214 3.68 -1.21 -4.25
C TYR A 214 2.49 -0.34 -3.81
N TRP A 215 2.21 -0.25 -2.51
CA TRP A 215 1.08 0.53 -1.98
C TRP A 215 1.24 2.03 -2.16
N TYR A 216 2.48 2.56 -2.09
CA TYR A 216 2.78 3.93 -2.46
C TYR A 216 2.53 4.20 -3.95
N SER A 217 2.83 3.23 -4.81
CA SER A 217 2.51 3.32 -6.24
C SER A 217 1.01 3.25 -6.49
N GLU A 218 0.26 2.44 -5.73
CA GLU A 218 -1.21 2.39 -5.82
C GLU A 218 -1.87 3.72 -5.41
N LEU A 219 -1.31 4.43 -4.42
CA LEU A 219 -1.74 5.79 -4.06
C LEU A 219 -1.60 6.75 -5.25
N ILE A 220 -0.41 6.80 -5.85
CA ILE A 220 -0.13 7.65 -7.02
C ILE A 220 -1.04 7.24 -8.19
N ARG A 221 -1.14 5.95 -8.47
CA ARG A 221 -1.97 5.36 -9.53
C ARG A 221 -3.45 5.75 -9.38
N SER A 222 -3.97 5.76 -8.16
CA SER A 222 -5.34 6.17 -7.86
C SER A 222 -5.57 7.67 -8.00
N MET A 223 -4.57 8.48 -7.62
CA MET A 223 -4.60 9.92 -7.85
C MET A 223 -4.55 10.25 -9.35
N GLU A 224 -3.70 9.60 -10.13
CA GLU A 224 -3.59 9.84 -11.59
C GLU A 224 -4.88 9.50 -12.34
N GLY A 225 -5.61 8.46 -11.92
CA GLY A 225 -6.94 8.14 -12.44
C GLY A 225 -6.96 7.50 -13.84
N HIS A 226 -5.84 6.97 -14.32
CA HIS A 226 -5.80 6.25 -15.59
C HIS A 226 -6.73 5.02 -15.58
N GLU A 227 -7.32 4.70 -16.73
CA GLU A 227 -8.15 3.50 -16.85
C GLU A 227 -7.33 2.24 -16.54
N VAL A 228 -7.91 1.36 -15.71
CA VAL A 228 -7.28 0.09 -15.34
C VAL A 228 -7.24 -0.82 -16.55
N GLN A 229 -6.05 -1.32 -16.88
CA GLN A 229 -5.87 -2.31 -17.92
C GLN A 229 -6.24 -3.71 -17.40
N ASP A 230 -6.80 -4.55 -18.27
CA ASP A 230 -7.29 -5.90 -17.93
C ASP A 230 -6.27 -6.78 -17.20
N TYR A 231 -4.97 -6.52 -17.37
CA TYR A 231 -3.91 -7.34 -16.80
C TYR A 231 -3.33 -6.81 -15.47
N GLU A 232 -3.64 -5.57 -15.06
CA GLU A 232 -3.00 -4.92 -13.90
C GLU A 232 -3.20 -5.71 -12.60
N TYR A 233 -4.40 -6.28 -12.41
CA TYR A 233 -4.80 -7.00 -11.19
C TYR A 233 -5.11 -8.48 -11.42
N ASP A 234 -4.63 -9.07 -12.53
CA ASP A 234 -4.79 -10.51 -12.84
C ASP A 234 -4.19 -11.45 -11.78
N CYS A 235 -3.26 -10.93 -10.96
CA CYS A 235 -2.66 -11.67 -9.85
C CYS A 235 -3.66 -11.92 -8.69
N LEU A 236 -4.72 -11.11 -8.58
CA LEU A 236 -5.77 -11.25 -7.58
C LEU A 236 -6.78 -12.32 -8.03
N LYS A 237 -6.63 -13.52 -7.47
CA LYS A 237 -7.46 -14.68 -7.82
C LYS A 237 -8.90 -14.57 -7.31
N ASN A 238 -9.14 -13.78 -6.27
CA ASN A 238 -10.48 -13.54 -5.76
C ASN A 238 -11.14 -12.45 -6.62
N PRO A 239 -12.20 -12.75 -7.39
CA PRO A 239 -12.80 -11.78 -8.30
C PRO A 239 -13.35 -10.54 -7.60
N LYS A 240 -13.81 -10.71 -6.36
CA LYS A 240 -14.37 -9.62 -5.55
C LYS A 240 -13.28 -8.69 -5.05
N GLU A 241 -12.17 -9.25 -4.54
CA GLU A 241 -10.99 -8.47 -4.15
C GLU A 241 -10.39 -7.73 -5.34
N ARG A 242 -10.31 -8.40 -6.50
CA ARG A 242 -9.89 -7.79 -7.76
C ARG A 242 -10.76 -6.59 -8.14
N GLN A 243 -12.08 -6.76 -8.16
CA GLN A 243 -13.01 -5.69 -8.51
C GLN A 243 -12.90 -4.50 -7.55
N MET A 244 -12.71 -4.75 -6.24
CA MET A 244 -12.50 -3.66 -5.29
C MET A 244 -11.16 -2.95 -5.57
N MET A 245 -10.10 -3.67 -5.91
CA MET A 245 -8.80 -3.09 -6.28
C MET A 245 -8.89 -2.22 -7.53
N GLU A 246 -9.57 -2.71 -8.56
CA GLU A 246 -9.82 -1.95 -9.79
C GLU A 246 -10.59 -0.63 -9.50
N LYS A 247 -11.56 -0.64 -8.57
CA LYS A 247 -12.25 0.57 -8.12
C LYS A 247 -11.33 1.52 -7.34
N SER A 248 -10.56 0.97 -6.39
CA SER A 248 -9.60 1.72 -5.58
C SER A 248 -8.53 2.41 -6.42
N ALA A 249 -8.11 1.78 -7.52
CA ALA A 249 -7.08 2.26 -8.44
C ALA A 249 -7.43 3.53 -9.22
N VAL A 250 -8.68 4.03 -9.12
CA VAL A 250 -9.15 5.21 -9.87
C VAL A 250 -9.99 6.18 -9.03
N CYS A 251 -10.40 5.81 -7.82
CA CYS A 251 -11.39 6.60 -7.07
C CYS A 251 -10.84 7.90 -6.49
N LEU A 252 -9.55 7.98 -6.13
CA LEU A 252 -8.99 9.21 -5.58
C LEU A 252 -8.99 10.33 -6.62
N HIS A 253 -8.68 10.03 -7.88
CA HIS A 253 -8.78 10.98 -8.98
C HIS A 253 -10.19 11.57 -9.09
N LYS A 254 -11.23 10.71 -9.04
CA LYS A 254 -12.62 11.15 -9.10
C LYS A 254 -12.95 12.10 -7.95
N ASN A 255 -12.55 11.75 -6.72
CA ASN A 255 -12.73 12.62 -5.56
C ASN A 255 -12.05 13.98 -5.76
N LEU A 256 -10.80 14.00 -6.23
CA LEU A 256 -10.03 15.22 -6.44
C LEU A 256 -10.66 16.12 -7.52
N VAL A 257 -11.04 15.55 -8.67
CA VAL A 257 -11.70 16.29 -9.75
C VAL A 257 -13.04 16.84 -9.29
N TYR A 258 -13.86 16.01 -8.65
CA TYR A 258 -15.17 16.40 -8.15
C TYR A 258 -15.05 17.53 -7.12
N ILE A 259 -14.16 17.39 -6.13
CA ILE A 259 -13.99 18.42 -5.09
C ILE A 259 -13.44 19.73 -5.67
N LYS A 260 -12.51 19.65 -6.63
CA LYS A 260 -11.99 20.82 -7.34
C LYS A 260 -13.08 21.59 -8.08
N GLU A 261 -13.99 20.87 -8.75
CA GLU A 261 -15.06 21.46 -9.55
C GLU A 261 -16.19 22.02 -8.67
N HIS A 262 -16.64 21.25 -7.68
CA HIS A 262 -17.83 21.58 -6.90
C HIS A 262 -17.56 22.35 -5.60
N TYR A 263 -16.35 22.23 -5.03
CA TYR A 263 -15.95 22.94 -3.80
C TYR A 263 -14.65 23.75 -4.01
N PRO A 264 -14.65 24.74 -4.93
CA PRO A 264 -13.45 25.50 -5.28
C PRO A 264 -12.90 26.32 -4.10
N GLU A 265 -13.75 26.78 -3.18
CA GLU A 265 -13.30 27.49 -1.97
C GLU A 265 -12.56 26.56 -1.00
N VAL A 266 -13.09 25.36 -0.77
CA VAL A 266 -12.44 24.32 0.03
C VAL A 266 -11.10 23.94 -0.58
N THR A 267 -11.06 23.74 -1.90
CA THR A 267 -9.84 23.45 -2.65
C THR A 267 -8.80 24.56 -2.48
N GLY A 268 -9.19 25.82 -2.61
CA GLY A 268 -8.30 26.96 -2.40
C GLY A 268 -7.78 27.08 -0.95
N LYS A 269 -8.64 26.81 0.05
CA LYS A 269 -8.25 26.77 1.48
C LYS A 269 -7.27 25.62 1.73
N PHE A 270 -7.53 24.44 1.17
CA PHE A 270 -6.67 23.26 1.29
C PHE A 270 -5.28 23.53 0.70
N ILE A 271 -5.18 24.07 -0.52
CA ILE A 271 -3.89 24.39 -1.14
C ILE A 271 -3.09 25.41 -0.33
N LYS A 272 -3.73 26.45 0.22
CA LYS A 272 -3.04 27.39 1.11
C LYS A 272 -2.45 26.70 2.34
N LYS A 273 -3.20 25.81 2.98
CA LYS A 273 -2.75 25.01 4.14
C LYS A 273 -1.65 24.03 3.76
N LEU A 274 -1.77 23.43 2.58
CA LEU A 274 -0.78 22.53 2.00
C LEU A 274 0.56 23.23 1.76
N ASN A 275 0.54 24.47 1.26
CA ASN A 275 1.74 25.29 1.09
C ASN A 275 2.42 25.62 2.42
N CYS A 276 1.66 25.86 3.49
CA CYS A 276 2.22 26.05 4.83
C CYS A 276 2.92 24.77 5.33
N LEU A 277 2.27 23.61 5.15
CA LEU A 277 2.89 22.33 5.49
C LEU A 277 4.15 22.06 4.66
N GLU A 278 4.09 22.27 3.34
CA GLU A 278 5.22 22.09 2.42
C GLU A 278 6.43 22.93 2.85
N HIS A 279 6.21 24.22 3.10
CA HIS A 279 7.23 25.14 3.59
C HIS A 279 7.88 24.64 4.87
N ASP A 280 7.10 24.19 5.85
CA ASP A 280 7.66 23.70 7.12
C ASP A 280 8.39 22.35 6.98
N LEU A 281 7.94 21.48 6.07
CA LEU A 281 8.64 20.24 5.71
C LEU A 281 9.98 20.53 5.02
N GLU A 282 10.10 21.65 4.31
CA GLU A 282 11.34 22.10 3.65
C GLU A 282 12.31 22.77 4.62
N GLU A 283 11.83 23.74 5.40
CA GLU A 283 12.67 24.53 6.30
C GLU A 283 13.04 23.76 7.58
N ASN A 284 12.13 22.92 8.08
CA ASN A 284 12.29 22.25 9.38
C ASN A 284 11.88 20.76 9.34
N PRO A 285 12.42 19.93 8.42
CA PRO A 285 12.02 18.53 8.26
C PRO A 285 12.15 17.70 9.55
N SER A 286 13.15 18.01 10.38
CA SER A 286 13.39 17.32 11.66
C SER A 286 12.24 17.47 12.66
N SER A 287 11.40 18.51 12.53
CA SER A 287 10.20 18.69 13.36
C SER A 287 9.11 17.65 13.07
N PHE A 288 9.20 16.98 11.93
CA PHE A 288 8.30 15.92 11.48
C PHE A 288 8.89 14.53 11.67
N TYR A 289 10.14 14.42 12.15
CA TYR A 289 10.75 13.12 12.35
C TYR A 289 10.10 12.37 13.52
N LEU A 290 9.87 11.08 13.30
CA LEU A 290 9.46 10.16 14.34
C LEU A 290 10.59 10.03 15.36
N GLN A 291 10.24 10.01 16.65
CA GLN A 291 11.19 9.80 17.73
C GLN A 291 11.00 8.40 18.29
N GLU A 292 12.05 7.58 18.26
CA GLU A 292 12.03 6.25 18.87
C GLU A 292 11.76 6.41 20.37
N ASN A 293 10.66 5.81 20.85
CA ASN A 293 10.42 5.66 22.28
C ASN A 293 10.91 4.28 22.71
N ILE A 294 11.92 4.24 23.58
CA ILE A 294 12.55 3.00 24.06
C ILE A 294 11.60 2.09 24.86
N GLU A 295 10.52 2.64 25.41
CA GLU A 295 9.49 1.87 26.13
C GLU A 295 8.47 1.26 25.17
N TYR A 296 8.34 1.79 23.96
CA TYR A 296 7.36 1.35 22.98
C TYR A 296 8.00 0.37 21.99
N PRO A 297 7.25 -0.61 21.43
CA PRO A 297 7.85 -1.58 20.52
C PRO A 297 8.53 -0.92 19.30
N GLY A 298 9.82 -1.23 19.10
CA GLY A 298 10.69 -0.68 18.05
C GLY A 298 10.97 -1.66 16.90
N THR A 299 10.20 -2.73 16.79
CA THR A 299 10.34 -3.77 15.76
C THR A 299 9.08 -3.89 14.91
N ALA A 300 9.24 -4.38 13.69
CA ALA A 300 8.14 -4.63 12.76
C ALA A 300 8.27 -6.02 12.12
N ASN A 301 7.11 -6.65 11.88
CA ASN A 301 7.00 -7.86 11.09
C ASN A 301 5.73 -7.78 10.25
N SER A 302 5.89 -7.40 8.98
CA SER A 302 4.77 -7.28 8.04
C SER A 302 4.02 -8.61 7.83
N TYR A 303 4.65 -9.76 8.08
CA TYR A 303 4.00 -11.06 7.90
C TYR A 303 3.12 -11.49 9.08
N ALA A 304 3.21 -10.82 10.24
CA ALA A 304 2.46 -11.16 11.46
C ALA A 304 0.93 -11.11 11.26
N TYR A 305 0.47 -10.27 10.33
CA TYR A 305 -0.93 -10.24 9.91
C TYR A 305 -1.43 -11.61 9.42
N MET A 306 -0.60 -12.38 8.69
CA MET A 306 -1.06 -13.63 8.09
C MET A 306 -1.48 -14.64 9.17
N SER A 307 -0.71 -14.75 10.25
CA SER A 307 -1.07 -15.59 11.39
C SER A 307 -2.24 -15.01 12.16
N GLY A 308 -2.29 -13.70 12.39
CA GLY A 308 -3.41 -13.06 13.07
C GLY A 308 -4.75 -13.17 12.32
N LYS A 309 -4.74 -13.06 10.99
CA LYS A 309 -5.92 -13.34 10.16
C LYS A 309 -6.35 -14.80 10.28
N ALA A 310 -5.41 -15.74 10.16
CA ALA A 310 -5.71 -17.16 10.30
C ALA A 310 -6.36 -17.46 11.67
N ARG A 311 -5.80 -16.93 12.76
CA ARG A 311 -6.31 -17.16 14.12
C ARG A 311 -7.66 -16.49 14.38
N TYR A 312 -7.77 -15.19 14.10
CA TYR A 312 -8.90 -14.39 14.60
C TYR A 312 -10.01 -14.14 13.58
N LYS A 313 -9.74 -14.28 12.27
CA LYS A 313 -10.75 -14.12 11.21
C LYS A 313 -11.16 -15.46 10.61
N ASP A 314 -10.17 -16.30 10.28
CA ASP A 314 -10.43 -17.60 9.63
C ASP A 314 -10.69 -18.71 10.67
N HIS A 315 -10.45 -18.45 11.97
CA HIS A 315 -10.56 -19.41 13.07
C HIS A 315 -9.77 -20.73 12.84
N ASP A 316 -8.60 -20.61 12.20
CA ASP A 316 -7.71 -21.71 11.82
C ASP A 316 -6.39 -21.63 12.62
N GLU A 317 -6.41 -22.25 13.80
CA GLU A 317 -5.29 -22.21 14.76
C GLU A 317 -4.07 -22.99 14.28
N GLU A 318 -4.26 -24.09 13.55
CA GLU A 318 -3.16 -24.89 13.00
C GLU A 318 -2.38 -24.10 11.94
N LYS A 319 -3.10 -23.46 11.02
CA LYS A 319 -2.50 -22.55 10.03
C LYS A 319 -1.84 -21.35 10.70
N ALA A 320 -2.47 -20.78 11.73
CA ALA A 320 -1.89 -19.67 12.48
C ALA A 320 -0.52 -20.04 13.07
N LYS A 321 -0.43 -21.17 13.80
CA LYS A 321 0.83 -21.66 14.39
C LYS A 321 1.89 -21.95 13.33
N LEU A 322 1.50 -22.51 12.19
CA LEU A 322 2.43 -22.74 11.06
C LEU A 322 3.01 -21.43 10.53
N LEU A 323 2.15 -20.41 10.35
CA LEU A 323 2.56 -19.09 9.88
C LEU A 323 3.45 -18.37 10.92
N GLU A 324 3.10 -18.44 12.20
CA GLU A 324 3.92 -17.90 13.30
C GLU A 324 5.32 -18.53 13.28
N LYS A 325 5.42 -19.86 13.21
CA LYS A 325 6.72 -20.54 13.13
C LYS A 325 7.51 -20.16 11.87
N LYS A 326 6.82 -19.96 10.74
CA LYS A 326 7.45 -19.62 9.46
C LYS A 326 8.00 -18.18 9.44
N TYR A 327 7.33 -17.26 10.13
CA TYR A 327 7.62 -15.82 10.05
C TYR A 327 8.13 -15.21 11.36
N SER A 328 8.29 -15.99 12.44
CA SER A 328 8.81 -15.50 13.73
C SER A 328 10.21 -14.88 13.62
N SER A 329 11.06 -15.38 12.72
CA SER A 329 12.42 -14.83 12.48
C SER A 329 12.47 -13.66 11.51
N ARG A 330 11.32 -13.16 11.03
CA ARG A 330 11.24 -12.05 10.07
C ARG A 330 11.09 -10.68 10.72
N GLU A 331 11.02 -10.62 12.04
CA GLU A 331 11.00 -9.36 12.78
C GLU A 331 12.28 -8.54 12.53
N LYS A 332 12.12 -7.24 12.27
CA LYS A 332 13.23 -6.31 12.04
C LYS A 332 13.11 -5.11 12.95
N LYS A 333 14.26 -4.62 13.44
CA LYS A 333 14.33 -3.32 14.10
C LYS A 333 14.00 -2.20 13.11
N ILE A 334 13.19 -1.26 13.55
CA ILE A 334 12.84 -0.06 12.78
C ILE A 334 13.98 0.96 12.93
N ASP A 335 14.46 1.49 11.81
CA ASP A 335 15.33 2.67 11.80
C ASP A 335 14.45 3.91 11.69
N PHE A 336 14.12 4.51 12.83
CA PHE A 336 13.22 5.66 12.89
C PHE A 336 13.77 6.88 12.15
N HIS A 337 15.10 7.05 12.08
CA HIS A 337 15.68 8.18 11.36
C HIS A 337 15.52 8.01 9.85
N VAL A 338 15.94 6.85 9.31
CA VAL A 338 15.81 6.55 7.87
C VAL A 338 14.34 6.59 7.45
N LEU A 339 13.46 5.99 8.23
CA LEU A 339 12.03 5.99 7.97
C LEU A 339 11.45 7.41 7.98
N SER A 340 11.84 8.25 8.94
CA SER A 340 11.37 9.64 9.00
C SER A 340 11.76 10.45 7.77
N VAL A 341 13.00 10.29 7.30
CA VAL A 341 13.46 10.92 6.07
C VAL A 341 12.61 10.47 4.88
N GLN A 342 12.34 9.16 4.77
CA GLN A 342 11.50 8.61 3.69
C GLN A 342 10.07 9.15 3.74
N ILE A 343 9.41 9.09 4.90
CA ILE A 343 8.04 9.59 5.10
C ILE A 343 7.94 11.07 4.71
N VAL A 344 8.87 11.91 5.16
CA VAL A 344 8.87 13.34 4.81
C VAL A 344 9.01 13.54 3.30
N GLN A 345 9.90 12.80 2.63
CA GLN A 345 10.06 12.91 1.17
C GLN A 345 8.83 12.43 0.40
N GLU A 346 8.20 11.35 0.84
CA GLU A 346 6.98 10.82 0.23
C GLU A 346 5.79 11.78 0.41
N ILE A 347 5.63 12.36 1.60
CA ILE A 347 4.61 13.39 1.86
C ILE A 347 4.86 14.60 0.94
N LYS A 348 6.10 15.08 0.82
CA LYS A 348 6.43 16.16 -0.13
C LYS A 348 6.08 15.79 -1.58
N GLY A 349 6.35 14.54 -1.98
CA GLY A 349 5.96 14.00 -3.28
C GLY A 349 4.45 14.08 -3.53
N ILE A 350 3.65 13.63 -2.56
CA ILE A 350 2.18 13.66 -2.64
C ILE A 350 1.63 15.08 -2.57
N ILE A 351 2.25 15.99 -1.80
CA ILE A 351 1.90 17.42 -1.81
C ILE A 351 2.03 18.00 -3.22
N ARG A 352 3.17 17.77 -3.87
CA ARG A 352 3.41 18.28 -5.23
C ARG A 352 2.39 17.72 -6.23
N LEU A 353 2.07 16.43 -6.11
CA LEU A 353 1.04 15.79 -6.94
C LEU A 353 -0.34 16.42 -6.70
N LEU A 354 -0.75 16.58 -5.45
CA LEU A 354 -2.02 17.24 -5.08
C LEU A 354 -2.12 18.65 -5.65
N LYS A 355 -1.04 19.44 -5.58
CA LYS A 355 -1.01 20.80 -6.16
C LYS A 355 -1.24 20.78 -7.66
N VAL A 356 -0.54 19.91 -8.40
CA VAL A 356 -0.75 19.75 -9.85
C VAL A 356 -2.20 19.41 -10.18
N MET A 357 -2.81 18.52 -9.40
CA MET A 357 -4.18 18.08 -9.66
C MET A 357 -5.23 19.15 -9.32
N LEU A 358 -5.02 19.92 -8.26
CA LEU A 358 -6.01 20.84 -7.70
C LEU A 358 -5.84 22.30 -8.16
N GLU A 359 -4.66 22.73 -8.58
CA GLU A 359 -4.44 24.10 -9.08
C GLU A 359 -5.06 24.30 -10.47
N LYS A 360 -5.48 25.55 -10.76
CA LYS A 360 -6.27 25.91 -11.96
C LYS A 360 -5.44 26.11 -13.22
N GLU A 361 -4.14 26.35 -13.11
CA GLU A 361 -3.28 26.47 -14.28
C GLU A 361 -2.96 25.08 -14.81
N ASN A 362 -2.88 24.93 -16.15
CA ASN A 362 -2.28 23.77 -16.78
C ASN A 362 -0.82 23.66 -16.31
N GLY A 363 -0.61 23.11 -15.12
CA GLY A 363 0.68 22.81 -14.55
C GLY A 363 1.34 21.85 -15.51
N ASN A 364 2.41 22.34 -16.15
CA ASN A 364 3.20 21.57 -17.09
C ASN A 364 3.78 20.37 -16.33
N TRP A 365 3.09 19.23 -16.38
CA TRP A 365 3.42 17.97 -15.71
C TRP A 365 4.90 17.61 -15.88
N ASP A 366 5.47 17.95 -17.04
CA ASP A 366 6.87 17.73 -17.38
C ASP A 366 7.83 18.49 -16.44
N LYS A 367 7.51 19.72 -16.03
CA LYS A 367 8.36 20.52 -15.12
C LYS A 367 8.35 20.04 -13.68
N VAL A 368 7.21 19.51 -13.20
CA VAL A 368 7.10 18.97 -11.83
C VAL A 368 7.75 17.59 -11.76
N LYS A 369 7.68 16.80 -12.82
CA LYS A 369 8.41 15.54 -12.96
C LYS A 369 9.92 15.76 -12.98
N GLU A 370 10.41 16.74 -13.74
CA GLU A 370 11.83 17.13 -13.77
C GLU A 370 12.35 17.56 -12.39
N LYS A 371 11.62 18.43 -11.67
CA LYS A 371 12.05 18.87 -10.33
C LYS A 371 11.99 17.75 -9.27
N ASN A 372 11.01 16.85 -9.36
CA ASN A 372 10.95 15.64 -8.53
C ASN A 372 12.11 14.68 -8.79
N ASP A 373 12.64 14.66 -10.02
CA ASP A 373 13.79 13.84 -10.39
C ASP A 373 15.12 14.52 -10.01
N GLU A 374 15.18 15.86 -9.97
CA GLU A 374 16.31 16.64 -9.44
C GLU A 374 16.45 16.53 -7.91
N ASP A 375 15.35 16.65 -7.15
CA ASP A 375 15.36 16.46 -5.69
C ASP A 375 15.84 15.04 -5.29
N LYS A 376 15.50 14.03 -6.10
CA LYS A 376 16.05 12.66 -5.95
C LYS A 376 17.57 12.70 -6.13
N ALA A 377 18.06 13.35 -7.18
CA ALA A 377 19.48 13.45 -7.49
C ALA A 377 20.31 14.12 -6.38
N GLU A 378 19.80 15.18 -5.77
CA GLU A 378 20.48 15.93 -4.69
C GLU A 378 20.55 15.15 -3.37
N ALA A 379 19.57 14.27 -3.10
CA ALA A 379 19.60 13.31 -1.99
C ALA A 379 20.57 12.12 -2.21
N GLY A 380 21.43 12.19 -3.23
CA GLY A 380 22.36 11.13 -3.60
C GLY A 380 21.76 10.07 -4.53
N PHE A 381 20.58 10.29 -5.13
CA PHE A 381 20.08 9.44 -6.22
C PHE A 381 20.47 10.00 -7.58
N THR A 382 21.75 10.18 -7.85
CA THR A 382 22.18 10.36 -9.24
C THR A 382 22.15 9.01 -9.96
N ASP A 383 21.42 9.00 -11.08
CA ASP A 383 21.39 7.97 -12.13
C ASP A 383 20.63 6.66 -11.88
N ARG A 384 19.36 6.76 -11.48
CA ARG A 384 18.36 5.76 -11.87
C ARG A 384 17.10 6.43 -12.39
N LYS A 385 17.06 6.66 -13.71
CA LYS A 385 15.83 6.81 -14.48
C LYS A 385 14.82 5.75 -14.00
N ILE A 386 13.77 6.19 -13.32
CA ILE A 386 12.64 5.36 -12.93
C ILE A 386 11.88 5.04 -14.20
N LYS A 387 12.20 3.88 -14.78
CA LYS A 387 11.41 3.24 -15.82
C LYS A 387 10.37 2.38 -15.12
N ALA A 388 9.11 2.66 -15.41
CA ALA A 388 7.96 1.84 -15.07
C ALA A 388 8.25 0.36 -15.37
N TYR A 389 7.80 -0.52 -14.47
CA TYR A 389 8.21 -1.92 -14.33
C TYR A 389 9.64 -2.09 -13.79
N ASP A 390 9.80 -1.95 -12.46
CA ASP A 390 10.96 -2.54 -11.84
C ASP A 390 10.84 -4.07 -11.98
N LYS A 391 11.63 -4.56 -12.94
CA LYS A 391 12.20 -5.91 -13.01
C LYS A 391 12.16 -6.55 -11.64
N LEU A 392 11.48 -7.70 -11.51
CA LEU A 392 11.65 -8.59 -10.37
C LEU A 392 13.12 -8.61 -9.97
N LYS A 393 13.42 -8.08 -8.77
CA LYS A 393 14.76 -8.16 -8.21
C LYS A 393 15.12 -9.63 -8.19
N LEU A 394 16.22 -9.96 -8.87
CA LEU A 394 16.73 -11.33 -8.86
C LEU A 394 16.98 -11.70 -7.41
N THR A 395 16.53 -12.89 -7.02
CA THR A 395 16.87 -13.42 -5.70
C THR A 395 18.39 -13.57 -5.59
N ASP A 396 18.93 -13.59 -4.38
CA ASP A 396 20.37 -13.85 -4.17
C ASP A 396 20.80 -15.16 -4.83
N GLU A 397 19.91 -16.16 -4.87
CA GLU A 397 20.13 -17.43 -5.57
C GLU A 397 20.21 -17.23 -7.09
N GLN A 398 19.27 -16.49 -7.69
CA GLN A 398 19.30 -16.15 -9.12
C GLN A 398 20.53 -15.34 -9.48
N GLN A 399 20.93 -14.39 -8.64
CA GLN A 399 22.14 -13.59 -8.88
C GLN A 399 23.40 -14.48 -8.83
N LYS A 400 23.52 -15.34 -7.80
CA LYS A 400 24.64 -16.30 -7.66
C LYS A 400 24.77 -17.23 -8.86
N VAL A 401 23.67 -17.81 -9.34
CA VAL A 401 23.73 -18.72 -10.51
C VAL A 401 24.04 -17.98 -11.82
N LEU A 402 23.61 -16.72 -11.96
CA LEU A 402 23.99 -15.89 -13.12
C LEU A 402 25.47 -15.53 -13.09
N ASP A 403 26.01 -15.18 -11.93
CA ASP A 403 27.43 -14.87 -11.78
C ASP A 403 28.28 -16.11 -12.09
N ALA A 404 27.88 -17.29 -11.58
CA ALA A 404 28.53 -18.56 -11.90
C ALA A 404 28.43 -18.93 -13.39
N LEU A 405 27.30 -18.65 -14.04
CA LEU A 405 27.10 -18.86 -15.47
C LEU A 405 28.01 -17.95 -16.30
N ARG A 406 28.15 -16.68 -15.93
CA ARG A 406 29.01 -15.71 -16.62
C ARG A 406 30.49 -16.03 -16.44
N GLN A 407 30.89 -16.54 -15.28
CA GLN A 407 32.28 -16.90 -14.99
C GLN A 407 32.70 -18.21 -15.67
N ASN A 408 31.86 -19.26 -15.59
CA ASN A 408 32.26 -20.60 -16.05
C ASN A 408 31.76 -20.93 -17.46
N GLY A 409 30.59 -20.42 -17.87
CA GLY A 409 30.06 -20.58 -19.23
C GLY A 409 29.88 -22.04 -19.71
N VAL A 410 29.59 -22.98 -18.80
CA VAL A 410 29.41 -24.41 -19.08
C VAL A 410 27.94 -24.86 -18.99
N GLU A 411 27.61 -26.05 -19.49
CA GLU A 411 26.22 -26.55 -19.54
C GLU A 411 25.60 -26.68 -18.14
N GLU A 412 26.40 -27.02 -17.12
CA GLU A 412 25.96 -27.21 -15.73
C GLU A 412 25.52 -25.90 -15.08
N THR A 413 26.26 -24.81 -15.30
CA THR A 413 25.88 -23.48 -14.79
C THR A 413 24.70 -22.91 -15.56
N LEU A 414 24.57 -23.23 -16.85
CA LEU A 414 23.39 -22.88 -17.65
C LEU A 414 22.14 -23.60 -17.13
N TRP A 415 22.26 -24.88 -16.82
CA TRP A 415 21.17 -25.67 -16.25
C TRP A 415 20.72 -25.11 -14.90
N SER A 416 21.68 -24.72 -14.04
CA SER A 416 21.41 -24.12 -12.73
C SER A 416 20.67 -22.79 -12.86
N ALA A 417 21.05 -21.95 -13.82
CA ALA A 417 20.32 -20.72 -14.13
C ALA A 417 18.90 -20.99 -14.64
N ILE A 418 18.72 -21.96 -15.53
CA ILE A 418 17.39 -22.35 -16.02
C ILE A 418 16.49 -22.88 -14.89
N ALA A 419 17.03 -23.65 -13.95
CA ALA A 419 16.26 -24.10 -12.79
C ALA A 419 15.85 -22.93 -11.87
N ALA A 420 16.78 -22.02 -11.56
CA ALA A 420 16.53 -20.88 -10.68
C ALA A 420 15.54 -19.85 -11.23
N PHE A 421 15.34 -19.83 -12.55
CA PHE A 421 14.44 -18.90 -13.24
C PHE A 421 13.08 -19.52 -13.63
N GLN A 422 12.75 -20.71 -13.10
CA GLN A 422 11.39 -21.23 -13.22
C GLN A 422 10.37 -20.25 -12.61
N ASN A 423 9.21 -20.12 -13.27
CA ASN A 423 8.14 -19.18 -12.94
C ASN A 423 8.55 -17.69 -12.98
N TYR A 424 9.78 -17.36 -13.38
CA TYR A 424 10.16 -15.98 -13.63
C TYR A 424 9.43 -15.48 -14.89
N PRO A 425 8.78 -14.29 -14.87
CA PRO A 425 8.09 -13.74 -16.02
C PRO A 425 9.09 -13.21 -17.04
N PHE A 426 8.99 -13.73 -18.25
CA PHE A 426 9.74 -13.28 -19.41
C PHE A 426 8.80 -12.70 -20.45
N ARG A 427 9.32 -11.84 -21.33
CA ARG A 427 8.65 -11.42 -22.56
C ARG A 427 9.50 -11.82 -23.75
N THR A 428 8.90 -12.29 -24.83
CA THR A 428 9.63 -12.58 -26.07
C THR A 428 10.12 -11.28 -26.72
N ALA A 429 10.98 -11.38 -27.74
CA ALA A 429 11.43 -10.21 -28.53
C ALA A 429 10.28 -9.37 -29.14
N SER A 430 9.06 -9.91 -29.21
CA SER A 430 7.86 -9.21 -29.66
C SER A 430 6.99 -8.67 -28.52
N GLY A 431 7.46 -8.69 -27.27
CA GLY A 431 6.74 -8.19 -26.08
C GLY A 431 5.79 -9.19 -25.42
N LEU A 432 5.78 -10.44 -25.90
CA LEU A 432 4.79 -11.44 -25.53
C LEU A 432 5.13 -12.09 -24.18
N PRO A 433 4.28 -11.97 -23.13
CA PRO A 433 4.59 -12.52 -21.81
C PRO A 433 4.51 -14.05 -21.80
N TYR A 434 5.40 -14.69 -21.06
CA TYR A 434 5.40 -16.12 -20.78
C TYR A 434 6.19 -16.44 -19.50
N GLN A 435 5.89 -17.59 -18.90
CA GLN A 435 6.68 -18.21 -17.83
C GLN A 435 6.97 -19.66 -18.21
N TYR A 436 7.87 -20.33 -17.48
CA TYR A 436 8.05 -21.76 -17.65
C TYR A 436 8.20 -22.52 -16.33
N LYS A 437 7.82 -23.80 -16.37
CA LYS A 437 8.10 -24.78 -15.32
C LYS A 437 8.92 -25.93 -15.91
N LEU A 438 9.90 -26.42 -15.17
CA LEU A 438 10.57 -27.68 -15.50
C LEU A 438 9.62 -28.83 -15.24
N LYS A 439 9.56 -29.77 -16.19
CA LYS A 439 8.78 -30.98 -16.05
C LYS A 439 9.56 -32.04 -15.27
N ILE A 440 8.86 -32.74 -14.39
CA ILE A 440 9.42 -33.79 -13.54
C ILE A 440 9.02 -35.14 -14.15
N GLY A 441 10.01 -36.03 -14.31
CA GLY A 441 9.82 -37.40 -14.77
C GLY A 441 9.08 -38.25 -13.74
N LYS A 442 8.66 -39.46 -14.14
CA LYS A 442 7.96 -40.41 -13.25
C LYS A 442 8.83 -40.89 -12.07
N ASP A 443 10.14 -40.69 -12.16
CA ASP A 443 11.18 -41.02 -11.19
C ASP A 443 11.51 -39.86 -10.23
N GLY A 444 10.83 -38.72 -10.35
CA GLY A 444 11.05 -37.56 -9.49
C GLY A 444 12.23 -36.67 -9.92
N THR A 445 12.92 -36.97 -11.02
CA THR A 445 14.02 -36.14 -11.56
C THR A 445 13.53 -35.17 -12.63
N TYR A 446 14.21 -34.04 -12.84
CA TYR A 446 13.86 -33.12 -13.93
C TYR A 446 14.10 -33.79 -15.28
N ASN A 447 13.07 -33.90 -16.11
CA ASN A 447 13.16 -34.55 -17.42
C ASN A 447 13.83 -33.66 -18.50
N LYS A 448 14.41 -32.52 -18.09
CA LYS A 448 15.07 -31.53 -18.94
C LYS A 448 14.16 -30.95 -20.05
N GLU A 449 12.86 -30.82 -19.77
CA GLU A 449 11.90 -30.08 -20.61
C GLU A 449 11.30 -28.89 -19.85
N LEU A 450 11.13 -27.76 -20.55
CA LEU A 450 10.48 -26.56 -20.04
C LEU A 450 9.06 -26.48 -20.61
N LEU A 451 8.05 -26.49 -19.74
CA LEU A 451 6.65 -26.25 -20.06
C LEU A 451 6.40 -24.74 -20.08
N ILE A 452 6.06 -24.19 -21.24
CA ILE A 452 5.84 -22.75 -21.42
C ILE A 452 4.37 -22.43 -21.12
N ASP A 453 4.11 -21.66 -20.07
CA ASP A 453 2.75 -21.36 -19.63
C ASP A 453 2.07 -20.39 -20.60
N ARG A 454 1.19 -20.91 -21.45
CA ARG A 454 0.40 -20.07 -22.36
C ARG A 454 -0.91 -20.66 -22.88
N ARG A 455 -1.15 -22.00 -22.83
CA ARG A 455 -2.40 -22.70 -23.22
C ARG A 455 -2.50 -24.11 -22.60
N GLU A 456 -3.72 -24.66 -22.47
CA GLU A 456 -4.03 -26.04 -22.00
C GLU A 456 -3.25 -27.17 -22.70
N ASN A 457 -2.72 -26.94 -23.90
CA ASN A 457 -1.87 -27.86 -24.67
C ASN A 457 -0.46 -27.29 -24.94
N SER A 458 0.20 -26.72 -23.91
CA SER A 458 1.43 -25.95 -24.08
C SER A 458 2.56 -26.69 -24.81
N LYS A 459 3.30 -25.96 -25.65
CA LYS A 459 4.50 -26.47 -26.35
C LYS A 459 5.64 -26.64 -25.34
N THR A 460 6.26 -27.82 -25.30
CA THR A 460 7.49 -28.05 -24.53
C THR A 460 8.71 -27.50 -25.28
N LEU A 461 9.63 -26.91 -24.52
CA LEU A 461 10.95 -26.54 -25.00
C LEU A 461 11.97 -27.55 -24.43
N SER A 462 12.62 -28.29 -25.32
CA SER A 462 13.58 -29.32 -24.92
C SER A 462 14.94 -28.73 -24.55
N TRP A 463 15.65 -29.35 -23.60
CA TRP A 463 17.01 -28.98 -23.24
C TRP A 463 17.99 -29.02 -24.41
N SER A 464 17.83 -29.94 -25.36
CA SER A 464 18.67 -29.98 -26.57
C SER A 464 18.57 -28.69 -27.39
N SER A 465 17.37 -28.07 -27.47
CA SER A 465 17.18 -26.77 -28.12
C SER A 465 17.93 -25.65 -27.40
N ILE A 466 17.91 -25.65 -26.06
CA ILE A 466 18.62 -24.66 -25.23
C ILE A 466 20.13 -24.82 -25.39
N LYS A 467 20.64 -26.06 -25.35
CA LYS A 467 22.07 -26.34 -25.55
C LYS A 467 22.58 -25.93 -26.92
N MET A 468 21.83 -26.25 -27.96
CA MET A 468 22.19 -25.88 -29.33
C MET A 468 22.24 -24.36 -29.50
N ALA A 469 21.28 -23.63 -28.90
CA ALA A 469 21.32 -22.17 -28.88
C ALA A 469 22.53 -21.65 -28.11
N PHE A 470 22.89 -22.28 -26.98
CA PHE A 470 24.01 -21.88 -26.14
C PHE A 470 25.36 -22.06 -26.84
N GLN A 471 25.53 -23.15 -27.58
CA GLN A 471 26.71 -23.37 -28.41
C GLN A 471 26.81 -22.32 -29.51
N ASN A 472 25.70 -22.01 -30.19
CA ASN A 472 25.66 -21.00 -31.24
C ASN A 472 25.94 -19.59 -30.72
N CYS A 473 25.42 -19.22 -29.54
CA CYS A 473 25.63 -17.88 -29.00
C CYS A 473 27.09 -17.60 -28.65
N ARG A 474 27.87 -18.62 -28.25
CA ARG A 474 29.31 -18.50 -27.97
C ARG A 474 30.16 -18.21 -29.21
N GLN A 475 29.62 -18.45 -30.40
CA GLN A 475 30.31 -18.21 -31.68
C GLN A 475 29.95 -16.86 -32.31
N ILE A 476 28.95 -16.15 -31.76
CA ILE A 476 28.47 -14.88 -32.29
C ILE A 476 29.18 -13.74 -31.55
N SER A 477 29.77 -12.82 -32.31
CA SER A 477 30.30 -11.56 -31.78
C SER A 477 29.33 -10.40 -32.08
N GLY A 478 29.07 -9.57 -31.07
CA GLY A 478 28.22 -8.38 -31.17
C GLY A 478 26.72 -8.62 -31.00
N ILE A 479 25.93 -7.61 -31.39
CA ILE A 479 24.48 -7.53 -31.10
C ILE A 479 23.70 -8.58 -31.91
N VAL A 480 23.02 -9.48 -31.21
CA VAL A 480 22.11 -10.46 -31.80
C VAL A 480 20.80 -9.75 -32.10
N LYS A 481 20.52 -9.43 -33.38
CA LYS A 481 19.37 -8.57 -33.75
C LYS A 481 18.00 -9.26 -33.67
N ARG A 482 17.94 -10.60 -33.78
CA ARG A 482 16.69 -11.36 -33.84
C ARG A 482 16.89 -12.79 -33.33
N PRO A 483 15.85 -13.46 -32.78
CA PRO A 483 15.96 -14.84 -32.27
C PRO A 483 16.61 -15.83 -33.24
N LYS A 484 16.24 -15.79 -34.53
CA LYS A 484 16.79 -16.68 -35.56
C LYS A 484 18.29 -16.54 -35.82
N ALA A 485 18.93 -15.47 -35.32
CA ALA A 485 20.38 -15.34 -35.41
C ALA A 485 21.13 -16.33 -34.49
N LEU A 486 20.46 -16.88 -33.48
CA LEU A 486 20.98 -17.98 -32.64
C LEU A 486 20.82 -19.36 -33.29
N GLY A 487 20.34 -19.42 -34.53
CA GLY A 487 20.06 -20.63 -35.29
C GLY A 487 18.57 -20.88 -35.52
N ASP A 488 18.26 -21.74 -36.49
CA ASP A 488 16.90 -22.19 -36.76
C ASP A 488 16.49 -23.30 -35.78
N ILE A 489 16.22 -22.87 -34.55
CA ILE A 489 15.97 -23.77 -33.40
C ILE A 489 14.50 -23.68 -33.01
N ARG A 490 13.88 -24.84 -32.78
CA ARG A 490 12.51 -24.91 -32.28
C ARG A 490 12.41 -24.20 -30.92
N GLY A 491 11.52 -23.21 -30.83
CA GLY A 491 11.29 -22.45 -29.59
C GLY A 491 12.33 -21.36 -29.31
N ILE A 492 13.16 -21.00 -30.29
CA ILE A 492 14.17 -19.94 -30.14
C ILE A 492 13.61 -18.58 -29.72
N SER A 493 12.33 -18.30 -30.02
CA SER A 493 11.63 -17.10 -29.57
C SER A 493 11.51 -16.99 -28.05
N TYR A 494 11.51 -18.12 -27.34
CA TYR A 494 11.50 -18.19 -25.87
C TYR A 494 12.92 -18.25 -25.32
N ILE A 495 13.86 -18.94 -25.97
CA ILE A 495 15.26 -19.00 -25.53
C ILE A 495 15.93 -17.62 -25.57
N TYR A 496 15.65 -16.85 -26.62
CA TYR A 496 16.27 -15.55 -26.87
C TYR A 496 16.21 -14.56 -25.68
N PRO A 497 15.04 -14.27 -25.08
CA PRO A 497 14.97 -13.43 -23.88
C PRO A 497 15.63 -14.05 -22.64
N LEU A 498 15.70 -15.38 -22.50
CA LEU A 498 16.43 -16.04 -21.40
C LEU A 498 17.91 -15.69 -21.48
N PHE A 499 18.50 -15.85 -22.67
CA PHE A 499 19.92 -15.64 -22.87
C PHE A 499 20.31 -14.18 -22.70
N TRP A 500 19.46 -13.26 -23.17
CA TRP A 500 19.66 -11.85 -22.91
C TRP A 500 19.60 -11.54 -21.41
N LYS A 501 18.59 -12.06 -20.68
CA LYS A 501 18.47 -11.87 -19.23
C LYS A 501 19.65 -12.46 -18.46
N PHE A 502 20.19 -13.58 -18.93
CA PHE A 502 21.35 -14.23 -18.31
C PHE A 502 22.66 -13.50 -18.61
N GLY A 503 22.66 -12.56 -19.56
CA GLY A 503 23.85 -11.84 -20.00
C GLY A 503 24.73 -12.65 -20.95
N LEU A 504 24.16 -13.63 -21.65
CA LEU A 504 24.86 -14.46 -22.62
C LEU A 504 24.91 -13.83 -24.02
N ILE A 505 23.99 -12.90 -24.30
CA ILE A 505 23.88 -12.18 -25.56
C ILE A 505 23.50 -10.73 -25.34
N GLU A 506 23.94 -9.86 -26.24
CA GLU A 506 23.46 -8.48 -26.36
C GLU A 506 22.39 -8.39 -27.45
N VAL A 507 21.43 -7.50 -27.26
CA VAL A 507 20.28 -7.31 -28.17
C VAL A 507 20.06 -5.83 -28.43
N PRO A 508 19.38 -5.43 -29.53
CA PRO A 508 19.07 -4.03 -29.79
C PRO A 508 18.23 -3.43 -28.66
N GLU A 509 18.45 -2.15 -28.35
CA GLU A 509 17.77 -1.44 -27.27
C GLU A 509 16.24 -1.53 -27.39
N GLU A 510 15.70 -1.32 -28.58
CA GLU A 510 14.26 -1.44 -28.87
C GLU A 510 13.71 -2.86 -28.64
N THR A 511 14.55 -3.88 -28.78
CA THR A 511 14.17 -5.27 -28.48
C THR A 511 14.27 -5.54 -26.98
N ALA A 512 15.27 -4.98 -26.30
CA ALA A 512 15.41 -5.03 -24.85
C ALA A 512 14.22 -4.36 -24.14
N LYS A 513 13.77 -3.19 -24.62
CA LYS A 513 12.56 -2.49 -24.14
C LYS A 513 11.33 -3.41 -24.17
N LYS A 514 11.04 -3.99 -25.33
CA LYS A 514 9.93 -4.95 -25.51
C LYS A 514 10.04 -6.17 -24.58
N MET A 515 11.25 -6.68 -24.37
CA MET A 515 11.50 -7.80 -23.45
C MET A 515 11.44 -7.39 -21.97
N CYS A 516 11.61 -6.11 -21.65
CA CYS A 516 11.33 -5.51 -20.34
C CYS A 516 9.84 -5.21 -20.12
N GLY A 517 9.04 -5.10 -21.19
CA GLY A 517 7.65 -4.64 -21.11
C GLY A 517 7.48 -3.13 -21.28
N GLU A 518 8.52 -2.46 -21.79
CA GLU A 518 8.48 -1.10 -22.35
C GLU A 518 8.11 -1.17 -23.85
#